data_AF-A0A2E1X8D9-F1
#
_entry.id   AF-A0A2E1X8D9-F1
#
_cell.length_a   1.000
_cell.length_b   1.000
_cell.length_c   1.000
_cell.angle_alpha   90.00
_cell.angle_beta   90.00
_cell.angle_gamma   90.00
#
_symmetry.space_group_name_H-M   'P 1'
#
loop_
_entity.id
_entity.type
_entity.pdbx_description
1 polymer ?
#
loop_
_entity_poly.entity_id
_entity_poly.type
_entity_poly.pdbx_seq_one_letter_code
_entity_poly.pdbx_strand_id
1 'polypeptide(L)'
;MHRSDFRSMQLAIPLLMEIAPEQSSMKPFTSSITIFLLFGLLVSPGYSQGGSDDSCSIGNLAVECGSEVNNADYTVTFDVINNTNFVVHKLLIPGDVGGLGISPNIIDLTPPILSGDIVLGIEIYLTGGVPGAGVCIPLGLISKDDDGEEFECCGAEICFELPFCEVLFIRGDSNRDGGCDIGDAINVLSFLFVGGFCSCMDACDCNDDGQVNIADAICKLGFLFSGGPPPPSPHPECGPDPTPDNLDCLSFPPCQ
;
A
#
# COMPACT_ATOMS: atom_id res chain seq x y z
N MET A 1 70.81 1.94 -22.73
CA MET A 1 70.69 0.63 -22.04
C MET A 1 69.24 0.49 -21.60
N HIS A 2 68.31 0.03 -22.45
CA HIS A 2 67.90 -1.38 -22.71
C HIS A 2 67.34 -2.09 -21.46
N ARG A 3 66.23 -2.86 -21.45
CA ARG A 3 65.05 -3.11 -22.34
C ARG A 3 64.24 -4.24 -21.64
N SER A 4 62.90 -4.29 -21.82
CA SER A 4 62.00 -5.49 -21.94
C SER A 4 61.88 -6.52 -20.77
N ASP A 5 60.70 -6.78 -20.21
CA ASP A 5 59.52 -7.59 -20.67
C ASP A 5 59.60 -9.12 -20.43
N PHE A 6 58.42 -9.71 -20.16
CA PHE A 6 57.89 -11.00 -20.64
C PHE A 6 57.61 -12.21 -19.70
N ARG A 7 56.32 -12.60 -19.73
CA ARG A 7 55.70 -13.93 -19.99
C ARG A 7 55.33 -14.90 -18.84
N SER A 8 54.01 -15.10 -18.76
CA SER A 8 53.21 -16.33 -18.64
C SER A 8 53.91 -17.69 -18.63
N MET A 9 53.39 -18.60 -17.77
CA MET A 9 53.44 -20.05 -18.00
C MET A 9 52.03 -20.66 -17.86
N GLN A 10 51.62 -21.29 -18.95
CA GLN A 10 50.46 -22.16 -19.14
C GLN A 10 50.97 -23.62 -19.15
N LEU A 11 50.26 -24.57 -18.54
CA LEU A 11 50.30 -26.02 -18.83
C LEU A 11 48.98 -26.62 -18.28
N ALA A 12 48.02 -27.08 -19.09
CA ALA A 12 47.94 -28.27 -19.97
C ALA A 12 47.30 -29.52 -19.28
N ILE A 13 46.00 -29.71 -19.54
CA ILE A 13 45.16 -30.91 -19.89
C ILE A 13 45.99 -32.17 -20.28
N PRO A 14 45.59 -33.49 -20.11
CA PRO A 14 44.28 -34.19 -20.39
C PRO A 14 43.85 -35.28 -19.35
N LEU A 15 42.64 -35.86 -19.24
CA LEU A 15 41.61 -36.51 -20.12
C LEU A 15 41.58 -38.06 -19.98
N LEU A 16 40.37 -38.63 -20.10
CA LEU A 16 39.89 -40.04 -20.19
C LEU A 16 39.38 -40.70 -18.88
N MET A 17 38.10 -41.10 -18.72
CA MET A 17 37.15 -42.01 -19.44
C MET A 17 37.09 -43.39 -18.77
N GLU A 18 35.88 -43.84 -18.38
CA GLU A 18 35.26 -45.17 -18.64
C GLU A 18 34.07 -45.41 -17.67
N ILE A 19 32.81 -45.49 -18.16
CA ILE A 19 31.97 -46.66 -18.54
C ILE A 19 30.86 -46.96 -17.49
N ALA A 20 29.63 -47.13 -18.00
CA ALA A 20 28.33 -47.32 -17.32
C ALA A 20 28.05 -48.84 -17.02
N PRO A 21 26.80 -49.35 -17.02
CA PRO A 21 25.58 -49.14 -16.20
C PRO A 21 25.08 -50.48 -15.54
N GLU A 22 24.05 -50.48 -14.69
CA GLU A 22 22.91 -51.44 -14.78
C GLU A 22 21.78 -51.20 -13.77
N GLN A 23 20.60 -51.70 -14.15
CA GLN A 23 19.23 -51.45 -13.68
C GLN A 23 18.81 -52.40 -12.53
N SER A 24 17.80 -52.03 -11.72
CA SER A 24 16.67 -52.93 -11.42
C SER A 24 15.52 -52.30 -10.61
N SER A 25 14.31 -52.58 -11.11
CA SER A 25 13.09 -52.98 -10.39
C SER A 25 12.19 -51.96 -9.63
N MET A 26 11.13 -51.61 -10.36
CA MET A 26 9.76 -51.21 -10.02
C MET A 26 9.12 -51.87 -8.76
N LYS A 27 8.38 -51.10 -7.92
CA LYS A 27 6.92 -51.23 -7.57
C LYS A 27 6.48 -50.39 -6.33
N PRO A 28 5.16 -50.14 -6.13
CA PRO A 28 4.61 -48.82 -5.82
C PRO A 28 4.31 -48.58 -4.33
N PHE A 29 4.25 -47.31 -3.92
CA PHE A 29 3.62 -46.92 -2.65
C PHE A 29 2.67 -45.73 -2.86
N THR A 30 1.51 -45.89 -2.25
CA THR A 30 0.29 -45.09 -2.32
C THR A 30 0.38 -43.81 -1.47
N SER A 31 -0.31 -42.76 -1.96
CA SER A 31 -1.00 -41.71 -1.19
C SER A 31 -0.20 -40.83 -0.23
N SER A 32 0.07 -39.58 -0.62
CA SER A 32 -0.54 -38.41 0.04
C SER A 32 -0.28 -37.14 -0.76
N ILE A 33 -1.29 -36.28 -0.79
CA ILE A 33 -1.44 -35.08 -1.63
C ILE A 33 -0.53 -33.96 -1.11
N THR A 34 0.31 -33.44 -2.00
CA THR A 34 1.03 -32.16 -1.81
C THR A 34 0.52 -31.20 -2.87
N ILE A 35 -0.35 -30.26 -2.49
CA ILE A 35 -0.81 -29.19 -3.37
C ILE A 35 0.30 -28.14 -3.43
N PHE A 36 0.99 -28.09 -4.57
CA PHE A 36 1.91 -27.02 -4.95
C PHE A 36 1.09 -25.80 -5.41
N LEU A 37 1.22 -24.68 -4.69
CA LEU A 37 0.84 -23.36 -5.19
C LEU A 37 1.82 -22.93 -6.28
N LEU A 38 1.33 -22.93 -7.52
CA LEU A 38 1.99 -22.34 -8.68
C LEU A 38 0.90 -21.81 -9.62
N PHE A 39 0.34 -20.64 -9.29
CA PHE A 39 -0.44 -19.85 -10.24
C PHE A 39 0.48 -18.78 -10.84
N GLY A 40 1.19 -19.20 -11.90
CA GLY A 40 1.69 -18.29 -12.91
C GLY A 40 0.63 -18.08 -13.97
N LEU A 41 0.26 -16.83 -14.21
CA LEU A 41 -0.19 -16.25 -15.49
C LEU A 41 -0.87 -17.21 -16.46
N LEU A 42 -2.19 -17.38 -16.32
CA LEU A 42 -3.08 -17.68 -17.43
C LEU A 42 -4.41 -16.97 -17.18
N VAL A 43 -4.58 -15.81 -17.83
CA VAL A 43 -5.88 -15.21 -18.08
C VAL A 43 -6.72 -16.27 -18.81
N SER A 44 -7.71 -16.82 -18.12
CA SER A 44 -8.70 -17.70 -18.70
C SER A 44 -10.04 -16.95 -18.68
N PRO A 45 -10.72 -16.80 -19.83
CA PRO A 45 -12.03 -16.18 -19.86
C PRO A 45 -13.06 -17.14 -19.24
N GLY A 46 -13.79 -16.66 -18.23
CA GLY A 46 -15.09 -17.16 -17.79
C GLY A 46 -15.27 -18.68 -17.62
N TYR A 47 -15.18 -19.16 -16.38
CA TYR A 47 -15.93 -20.35 -15.97
C TYR A 47 -17.13 -19.91 -15.12
N SER A 48 -18.16 -19.39 -15.80
CA SER A 48 -19.49 -19.21 -15.22
C SER A 48 -20.26 -20.52 -15.42
N GLN A 49 -20.41 -21.29 -14.35
CA GLN A 49 -21.44 -22.32 -14.22
C GLN A 49 -22.42 -21.81 -13.16
N GLY A 50 -23.35 -20.95 -13.59
CA GLY A 50 -24.45 -20.43 -12.77
C GLY A 50 -25.39 -19.62 -13.66
N GLY A 51 -26.61 -20.09 -13.86
CA GLY A 51 -27.57 -19.44 -14.75
C GLY A 51 -28.04 -18.10 -14.18
N SER A 52 -27.81 -17.03 -14.92
CA SER A 52 -28.51 -15.72 -14.99
C SER A 52 -29.04 -14.98 -13.74
N ASP A 53 -28.99 -15.48 -12.51
CA ASP A 53 -29.51 -14.81 -11.30
C ASP A 53 -28.53 -14.80 -10.10
N ASP A 54 -27.41 -15.52 -10.15
CA ASP A 54 -26.43 -15.57 -9.04
C ASP A 54 -25.37 -14.47 -9.14
N SER A 55 -25.80 -13.22 -8.99
CA SER A 55 -24.89 -12.06 -8.98
C SER A 55 -24.79 -11.46 -7.58
N CYS A 56 -23.61 -10.98 -7.21
CA CYS A 56 -23.45 -10.01 -6.14
C CYS A 56 -22.90 -8.72 -6.72
N SER A 57 -23.18 -7.62 -6.03
CA SER A 57 -22.73 -6.31 -6.45
C SER A 57 -22.24 -5.51 -5.27
N ILE A 58 -21.32 -4.59 -5.56
CA ILE A 58 -20.76 -3.67 -4.58
C ILE A 58 -21.30 -2.28 -4.83
N GLY A 59 -21.70 -1.61 -3.75
CA GLY A 59 -22.24 -0.26 -3.77
C GLY A 59 -21.44 0.67 -2.86
N ASN A 60 -21.65 1.99 -3.02
CA ASN A 60 -21.13 3.04 -2.13
C ASN A 60 -19.65 2.88 -1.77
N LEU A 61 -18.83 2.48 -2.74
CA LEU A 61 -17.39 2.36 -2.58
C LEU A 61 -16.76 3.73 -2.34
N ALA A 62 -16.04 3.86 -1.23
CA ALA A 62 -15.25 5.04 -0.85
C ALA A 62 -13.86 4.60 -0.41
N VAL A 63 -12.87 5.44 -0.67
CA VAL A 63 -11.48 5.24 -0.25
C VAL A 63 -11.02 6.51 0.43
N GLU A 64 -10.61 6.39 1.68
CA GLU A 64 -10.14 7.48 2.53
C GLU A 64 -8.71 7.23 2.96
N CYS A 65 -7.99 8.29 3.27
CA CYS A 65 -6.60 8.23 3.70
C CYS A 65 -6.50 7.93 5.19
N GLY A 66 -5.61 6.99 5.52
CA GLY A 66 -5.26 6.64 6.89
C GLY A 66 -6.30 5.79 7.62
N SER A 67 -5.82 5.10 8.65
CA SER A 67 -6.63 4.52 9.71
C SER A 67 -5.82 4.43 11.01
N GLU A 68 -6.44 4.74 12.15
CA GLU A 68 -5.85 4.41 13.46
C GLU A 68 -5.73 2.89 13.66
N VAL A 69 -6.47 2.10 12.88
CA VAL A 69 -6.43 0.65 12.90
C VAL A 69 -5.23 0.15 12.10
N ASN A 70 -4.34 -0.58 12.76
CA ASN A 70 -3.14 -1.20 12.17
C ASN A 70 -2.15 -0.23 11.48
N ASN A 71 -2.27 1.08 11.71
CA ASN A 71 -1.47 2.10 11.01
C ASN A 71 -1.57 1.95 9.49
N ALA A 72 -2.79 1.72 8.99
CA ALA A 72 -3.04 1.53 7.57
C ALA A 72 -2.96 2.86 6.81
N ASP A 73 -2.50 2.77 5.55
CA ASP A 73 -2.33 3.92 4.67
C ASP A 73 -3.67 4.38 4.08
N TYR A 74 -4.62 3.45 3.91
CA TYR A 74 -5.96 3.73 3.38
C TYR A 74 -7.04 2.94 4.13
N THR A 75 -8.22 3.54 4.24
CA THR A 75 -9.46 2.87 4.62
C THR A 75 -10.38 2.80 3.40
N VAL A 76 -10.87 1.62 3.08
CA VAL A 76 -11.85 1.40 2.01
C VAL A 76 -13.15 0.97 2.63
N THR A 77 -14.22 1.70 2.32
CA THR A 77 -15.57 1.42 2.80
C THR A 77 -16.47 1.09 1.62
N PHE A 78 -17.28 0.05 1.72
CA PHE A 78 -18.21 -0.33 0.66
C PHE A 78 -19.40 -1.11 1.20
N ASP A 79 -20.46 -1.19 0.39
CA ASP A 79 -21.65 -1.98 0.68
C ASP A 79 -21.66 -3.27 -0.13
N VAL A 80 -22.14 -4.35 0.46
CA VAL A 80 -22.28 -5.66 -0.20
C VAL A 80 -23.76 -5.96 -0.40
N ILE A 81 -24.16 -6.13 -1.66
CA ILE A 81 -25.53 -6.48 -2.05
C ILE A 81 -25.55 -7.95 -2.50
N ASN A 82 -26.35 -8.77 -1.82
CA ASN A 82 -26.52 -10.17 -2.16
C ASN A 82 -27.71 -10.35 -3.11
N ASN A 83 -27.48 -10.35 -4.42
CA ASN A 83 -28.54 -10.68 -5.38
C ASN A 83 -28.59 -12.18 -5.73
N THR A 84 -27.84 -13.02 -5.01
CA THR A 84 -27.87 -14.48 -5.19
C THR A 84 -29.08 -15.08 -4.47
N ASN A 85 -29.35 -16.36 -4.72
CA ASN A 85 -30.37 -17.12 -3.99
C ASN A 85 -29.85 -17.77 -2.69
N PHE A 86 -28.62 -17.44 -2.28
CA PHE A 86 -27.96 -18.02 -1.11
C PHE A 86 -27.94 -17.05 0.07
N VAL A 87 -27.74 -17.57 1.28
CA VAL A 87 -27.48 -16.76 2.47
C VAL A 87 -25.98 -16.62 2.63
N VAL A 88 -25.49 -15.38 2.60
CA VAL A 88 -24.04 -15.10 2.63
C VAL A 88 -23.58 -14.94 4.08
N HIS A 89 -22.61 -15.75 4.46
CA HIS A 89 -22.08 -15.82 5.82
C HIS A 89 -20.72 -15.15 5.97
N LYS A 90 -19.91 -15.08 4.91
CA LYS A 90 -18.59 -14.44 4.97
C LYS A 90 -18.26 -13.71 3.68
N LEU A 91 -17.34 -12.76 3.82
CA LEU A 91 -16.61 -12.16 2.72
C LEU A 91 -15.14 -12.62 2.79
N LEU A 92 -14.62 -13.14 1.68
CA LEU A 92 -13.21 -13.46 1.52
C LEU A 92 -12.57 -12.46 0.56
N ILE A 93 -11.42 -11.94 0.97
CA ILE A 93 -10.64 -10.97 0.23
C ILE A 93 -9.19 -11.48 0.22
N PRO A 94 -8.44 -11.39 -0.89
CA PRO A 94 -7.01 -11.68 -0.86
C PRO A 94 -6.31 -10.80 0.17
N GLY A 95 -5.37 -11.36 0.93
CA GLY A 95 -4.59 -10.59 1.90
C GLY A 95 -3.52 -9.69 1.25
N ASP A 96 -3.23 -9.91 -0.03
CA ASP A 96 -2.33 -9.08 -0.83
C ASP A 96 -2.83 -9.03 -2.28
N VAL A 97 -2.82 -7.85 -2.88
CA VAL A 97 -3.06 -7.65 -4.32
C VAL A 97 -2.01 -6.73 -4.89
N GLY A 98 -1.03 -7.30 -5.61
CA GLY A 98 0.00 -6.51 -6.28
C GLY A 98 0.94 -5.79 -5.31
N GLY A 99 1.20 -6.36 -4.13
CA GLY A 99 2.02 -5.74 -3.08
C GLY A 99 1.26 -4.76 -2.18
N LEU A 100 -0.06 -4.65 -2.36
CA LEU A 100 -0.96 -3.92 -1.47
C LEU A 100 -1.48 -4.91 -0.42
N GLY A 101 -1.09 -4.71 0.85
CA GLY A 101 -1.58 -5.52 1.96
C GLY A 101 -3.02 -5.14 2.30
N ILE A 102 -3.87 -6.14 2.54
CA ILE A 102 -5.31 -5.95 2.80
C ILE A 102 -5.71 -6.64 4.10
N SER A 103 -6.41 -5.93 4.98
CA SER A 103 -6.87 -6.45 6.26
C SER A 103 -8.18 -5.80 6.70
N PRO A 104 -9.15 -6.52 7.28
CA PRO A 104 -9.19 -7.98 7.37
C PRO A 104 -9.40 -8.63 5.99
N ASN A 105 -8.83 -9.81 5.81
CA ASN A 105 -8.97 -10.58 4.56
C ASN A 105 -10.08 -11.65 4.64
N ILE A 106 -10.69 -11.81 5.83
CA ILE A 106 -11.87 -12.64 6.08
C ILE A 106 -12.79 -11.84 7.00
N ILE A 107 -14.04 -11.65 6.60
CA ILE A 107 -15.05 -10.93 7.39
C ILE A 107 -16.24 -11.86 7.60
N ASP A 108 -16.51 -12.21 8.86
CA ASP A 108 -17.69 -12.96 9.25
C ASP A 108 -18.91 -12.03 9.34
N LEU A 109 -19.95 -12.33 8.57
CA LEU A 109 -21.17 -11.53 8.49
C LEU A 109 -22.14 -12.03 9.54
N THR A 110 -22.27 -11.26 10.62
CA THR A 110 -23.15 -11.57 11.75
C THR A 110 -24.06 -10.36 12.03
N PRO A 111 -25.34 -10.38 11.62
CA PRO A 111 -26.06 -11.49 10.97
C PRO A 111 -25.61 -11.74 9.51
N PRO A 112 -25.86 -12.94 8.97
CA PRO A 112 -25.60 -13.22 7.57
C PRO A 112 -26.54 -12.42 6.65
N ILE A 113 -26.12 -12.19 5.40
CA ILE A 113 -26.89 -11.43 4.41
C ILE A 113 -27.86 -12.38 3.72
N LEU A 114 -29.16 -12.12 3.83
CA LEU A 114 -30.16 -12.90 3.11
C LEU A 114 -30.17 -12.54 1.62
N SER A 115 -30.84 -13.35 0.82
CA SER A 115 -31.06 -13.05 -0.60
C SER A 115 -31.86 -11.74 -0.74
N GLY A 116 -31.35 -10.83 -1.56
CA GLY A 116 -31.91 -9.49 -1.80
C GLY A 116 -31.52 -8.43 -0.76
N ASP A 117 -30.83 -8.81 0.32
CA ASP A 117 -30.41 -7.88 1.37
C ASP A 117 -29.05 -7.23 1.06
N ILE A 118 -28.78 -6.16 1.80
CA ILE A 118 -27.55 -5.37 1.74
C ILE A 118 -26.92 -5.27 3.13
N VAL A 119 -25.60 -5.39 3.20
CA VAL A 119 -24.82 -4.94 4.35
C VAL A 119 -24.09 -3.66 3.97
N LEU A 120 -24.24 -2.64 4.82
CA LEU A 120 -23.67 -1.32 4.63
C LEU A 120 -22.35 -1.18 5.36
N GLY A 121 -21.42 -0.41 4.80
CA GLY A 121 -20.23 0.07 5.51
C GLY A 121 -19.26 -1.02 5.92
N ILE A 122 -19.02 -2.02 5.05
CA ILE A 122 -17.88 -2.93 5.23
C ILE A 122 -16.61 -2.12 5.09
N GLU A 123 -15.70 -2.25 6.06
CA GLU A 123 -14.40 -1.60 6.05
C GLU A 123 -13.27 -2.61 5.86
N ILE A 124 -12.33 -2.26 4.97
CA ILE A 124 -11.02 -2.90 4.87
C ILE A 124 -9.93 -1.82 4.89
N TYR A 125 -8.76 -2.21 5.36
CA TYR A 125 -7.61 -1.34 5.55
C TYR A 125 -6.49 -1.82 4.63
N LEU A 126 -5.89 -0.86 3.91
CA LEU A 126 -4.82 -1.13 2.96
C LEU A 126 -3.49 -0.61 3.50
N THR A 127 -2.42 -1.39 3.29
CA THR A 127 -1.04 -0.99 3.59
C THR A 127 -0.17 -1.09 2.34
N GLY A 128 0.65 -0.07 2.11
CA GLY A 128 1.44 0.11 0.90
C GLY A 128 0.61 0.70 -0.25
N GLY A 129 1.02 0.39 -1.49
CA GLY A 129 0.44 0.96 -2.69
C GLY A 129 1.12 2.26 -3.14
N VAL A 130 0.87 2.65 -4.38
CA VAL A 130 1.37 3.88 -4.97
C VAL A 130 0.19 4.82 -5.20
N PRO A 131 0.17 6.03 -4.63
CA PRO A 131 -0.86 7.03 -4.93
C PRO A 131 -1.08 7.22 -6.43
N GLY A 132 -2.35 7.34 -6.83
CA GLY A 132 -2.76 7.44 -8.23
C GLY A 132 -2.74 6.11 -9.01
N ALA A 133 -2.31 4.99 -8.40
CA ALA A 133 -2.41 3.69 -9.04
C ALA A 133 -3.86 3.18 -9.03
N GLY A 134 -4.29 2.63 -10.16
CA GLY A 134 -5.54 1.86 -10.25
C GLY A 134 -5.36 0.47 -9.62
N VAL A 135 -6.22 0.14 -8.66
CA VAL A 135 -6.24 -1.13 -7.94
C VAL A 135 -7.58 -1.81 -8.18
N CYS A 136 -7.56 -3.12 -8.42
CA CYS A 136 -8.76 -3.96 -8.48
C CYS A 136 -8.60 -5.11 -7.49
N ILE A 137 -9.50 -5.20 -6.51
CA ILE A 137 -9.49 -6.21 -5.46
C ILE A 137 -10.67 -7.16 -5.72
N PRO A 138 -10.41 -8.44 -6.01
CA PRO A 138 -11.47 -9.44 -6.10
C PRO A 138 -11.94 -9.82 -4.69
N LEU A 139 -13.22 -10.14 -4.57
CA LEU A 139 -13.84 -10.59 -3.33
C LEU A 139 -14.83 -11.73 -3.60
N GLY A 140 -14.82 -12.73 -2.71
CA GLY A 140 -15.72 -13.88 -2.78
C GLY A 140 -16.73 -13.86 -1.63
N LEU A 141 -18.00 -14.02 -1.94
CA LEU A 141 -19.06 -14.17 -0.94
C LEU A 141 -19.27 -15.66 -0.68
N ILE A 142 -19.21 -16.05 0.59
CA ILE A 142 -19.26 -17.44 1.00
C ILE A 142 -20.61 -17.76 1.63
N SER A 143 -21.28 -18.76 1.07
CA SER A 143 -22.47 -19.39 1.65
C SER A 143 -22.09 -20.69 2.36
N LYS A 144 -23.04 -21.24 3.11
CA LYS A 144 -22.97 -22.60 3.65
C LYS A 144 -24.05 -23.46 3.03
N ASP A 145 -23.76 -24.73 2.80
CA ASP A 145 -24.77 -25.72 2.42
C ASP A 145 -25.49 -26.30 3.66
N ASP A 146 -26.37 -27.26 3.42
CA ASP A 146 -27.17 -27.92 4.48
C ASP A 146 -26.30 -28.71 5.48
N ASP A 147 -25.11 -29.14 5.06
CA ASP A 147 -24.14 -29.86 5.90
C ASP A 147 -23.19 -28.88 6.63
N GLY A 148 -23.28 -27.58 6.33
CA GLY A 148 -22.48 -26.51 6.90
C GLY A 148 -21.12 -26.31 6.23
N GLU A 149 -20.87 -26.95 5.08
CA GLU A 149 -19.67 -26.75 4.28
C GLU A 149 -19.71 -25.40 3.56
N GLU A 150 -18.56 -24.71 3.56
CA GLU A 150 -18.42 -23.37 2.99
C GLU A 150 -18.10 -23.46 1.50
N PHE A 151 -18.82 -22.68 0.68
CA PHE A 151 -18.56 -22.56 -0.74
C PHE A 151 -18.76 -21.11 -1.21
N GLU A 152 -18.03 -20.73 -2.26
CA GLU A 152 -18.18 -19.42 -2.89
C GLU A 152 -19.46 -19.40 -3.74
N CYS A 153 -20.43 -18.58 -3.35
CA CYS A 153 -21.71 -18.46 -4.03
C CYS A 153 -21.69 -17.41 -5.15
N CYS A 154 -20.85 -16.38 -5.02
CA CYS A 154 -20.57 -15.42 -6.07
C CYS A 154 -19.25 -14.70 -5.81
N GLY A 155 -18.64 -14.20 -6.88
CA GLY A 155 -17.47 -13.33 -6.85
C GLY A 155 -17.82 -11.93 -7.37
N ALA A 156 -17.18 -10.93 -6.79
CA ALA A 156 -17.24 -9.54 -7.23
C ALA A 156 -15.84 -8.93 -7.23
N GLU A 157 -15.71 -7.72 -7.75
CA GLU A 157 -14.44 -6.99 -7.80
C GLU A 157 -14.72 -5.52 -7.52
N ILE A 158 -13.91 -4.91 -6.64
CA ILE A 158 -13.89 -3.46 -6.45
C ILE A 158 -12.66 -2.89 -7.15
N CYS A 159 -12.87 -1.90 -8.02
CA CYS A 159 -11.78 -1.18 -8.67
C CYS A 159 -11.86 0.30 -8.31
N PHE A 160 -10.72 0.86 -7.91
CA PHE A 160 -10.59 2.26 -7.53
C PHE A 160 -9.16 2.75 -7.78
N GLU A 161 -8.98 4.07 -7.81
CA GLU A 161 -7.66 4.69 -7.82
C GLU A 161 -7.29 5.05 -6.38
N LEU A 162 -6.07 4.71 -5.96
CA LEU A 162 -5.58 5.12 -4.65
C LEU A 162 -5.47 6.64 -4.59
N PRO A 163 -6.10 7.32 -3.61
CA PRO A 163 -5.97 8.75 -3.48
C PRO A 163 -4.54 9.15 -3.13
N PHE A 164 -4.19 10.39 -3.40
CA PHE A 164 -2.96 10.98 -2.86
C PHE A 164 -3.22 11.32 -1.39
N CYS A 165 -2.66 10.51 -0.50
CA CYS A 165 -2.68 10.77 0.94
C CYS A 165 -1.59 11.76 1.31
N GLU A 166 -1.64 12.94 0.70
CA GLU A 166 -0.80 14.07 1.08
C GLU A 166 -1.40 14.68 2.34
N VAL A 167 -0.63 14.63 3.42
CA VAL A 167 -0.99 15.33 4.65
C VAL A 167 -0.97 16.82 4.34
N LEU A 168 -2.12 17.47 4.48
CA LEU A 168 -2.19 18.92 4.35
C LEU A 168 -1.39 19.56 5.47
N PHE A 169 -0.62 20.59 5.16
CA PHE A 169 0.20 21.31 6.13
C PHE A 169 0.23 22.80 5.83
N ILE A 170 0.82 23.56 6.75
CA ILE A 170 1.14 24.98 6.55
C ILE A 170 2.67 25.07 6.46
N ARG A 171 3.18 25.43 5.29
CA ARG A 171 4.60 25.69 5.08
C ARG A 171 5.07 26.81 6.00
N GLY A 172 6.13 26.52 6.72
CA GLY A 172 6.68 27.40 7.76
C GLY A 172 6.22 27.08 9.18
N ASP A 173 5.09 26.39 9.39
CA ASP A 173 4.60 25.95 10.71
C ASP A 173 5.22 24.59 11.11
N SER A 174 6.50 24.64 11.45
CA SER A 174 7.30 23.46 11.82
C SER A 174 6.99 22.91 13.21
N ASN A 175 6.45 23.72 14.12
CA ASN A 175 6.09 23.26 15.46
C ASN A 175 4.62 22.77 15.53
N ARG A 176 3.85 22.97 14.46
CA ARG A 176 2.44 22.57 14.27
C ARG A 176 1.49 23.25 15.24
N ASP A 177 1.69 24.54 15.49
CA ASP A 177 0.81 25.33 16.34
C ASP A 177 -0.26 26.13 15.57
N GLY A 178 -0.29 25.96 14.24
CA GLY A 178 -1.28 26.54 13.33
C GLY A 178 -0.85 27.87 12.71
N GLY A 179 0.42 28.27 12.87
CA GLY A 179 0.95 29.50 12.29
C GLY A 179 2.44 29.41 11.97
N CYS A 180 2.92 30.32 11.14
CA CYS A 180 4.36 30.50 10.90
C CYS A 180 4.85 31.70 11.72
N ASP A 181 5.55 31.46 12.81
CA ASP A 181 6.10 32.49 13.68
C ASP A 181 7.56 32.24 14.12
N ILE A 182 8.02 32.95 15.17
CA ILE A 182 9.40 32.81 15.64
C ILE A 182 9.68 31.46 16.31
N GLY A 183 8.66 30.83 16.89
CA GLY A 183 8.70 29.50 17.46
C GLY A 183 9.13 28.46 16.42
N ASP A 184 8.73 28.65 15.17
CA ASP A 184 9.11 27.77 14.06
C ASP A 184 10.57 27.86 13.67
N ALA A 185 11.10 29.08 13.62
CA ALA A 185 12.53 29.27 13.38
C ALA A 185 13.36 28.61 14.50
N ILE A 186 12.88 28.69 15.75
CA ILE A 186 13.51 28.02 16.88
C ILE A 186 13.41 26.49 16.73
N ASN A 187 12.25 25.97 16.32
CA ASN A 187 12.04 24.53 16.16
C ASN A 187 12.97 23.93 15.10
N VAL A 188 13.08 24.55 13.93
CA VAL A 188 14.00 24.13 12.86
C VAL A 188 15.46 24.14 13.35
N LEU A 189 15.90 25.21 14.02
CA LEU A 189 17.27 25.27 14.55
C LEU A 189 17.51 24.23 15.65
N SER A 190 16.51 23.96 16.49
CA SER A 190 16.58 22.91 17.51
C SER A 190 16.72 21.53 16.87
N PHE A 191 15.94 21.25 15.82
CA PHE A 191 16.04 20.02 15.01
C PHE A 191 17.45 19.85 14.44
N LEU A 192 18.01 20.89 13.81
CA LEU A 192 19.31 20.83 13.13
C LEU A 192 20.51 20.67 14.09
N PHE A 193 20.49 21.33 15.24
CA PHE A 193 21.69 21.48 16.07
C PHE A 193 21.62 20.84 17.46
N VAL A 194 20.41 20.56 17.97
CA VAL A 194 20.21 20.14 19.37
C VAL A 194 19.47 18.80 19.45
N GLY A 195 19.11 18.19 18.31
CA GLY A 195 18.34 16.95 18.27
C GLY A 195 16.87 17.15 18.65
N GLY A 196 16.33 18.34 18.39
CA GLY A 196 14.88 18.58 18.40
C GLY A 196 14.15 17.71 17.36
N PHE A 197 12.84 17.84 17.31
CA PHE A 197 12.01 17.03 16.41
C PHE A 197 11.25 17.92 15.43
N CYS A 198 11.28 17.56 14.15
CA CYS A 198 10.36 18.06 13.16
C CYS A 198 9.54 16.89 12.63
N SER A 199 8.23 16.97 12.81
CA SER A 199 7.27 15.91 12.51
C SER A 199 6.70 15.95 11.09
N CYS A 200 6.86 17.09 10.42
CA CYS A 200 6.40 17.35 9.07
C CYS A 200 7.55 18.07 8.38
N MET A 201 8.33 17.31 7.61
CA MET A 201 9.55 17.83 7.01
C MET A 201 9.25 18.90 5.97
N ASP A 202 8.11 18.80 5.27
CA ASP A 202 7.66 19.83 4.32
C ASP A 202 7.34 21.16 5.01
N ALA A 203 6.84 21.14 6.24
CA ALA A 203 6.63 22.37 7.02
C ALA A 203 7.95 22.96 7.57
N CYS A 204 8.96 22.10 7.76
CA CYS A 204 10.31 22.53 8.14
C CYS A 204 11.10 23.13 6.99
N ASP A 205 10.86 22.66 5.77
CA ASP A 205 11.41 23.22 4.53
C ASP A 205 10.63 24.47 4.12
N CYS A 206 11.05 25.61 4.67
CA CYS A 206 10.39 26.88 4.51
C CYS A 206 10.69 27.54 3.16
N ASN A 207 11.84 27.23 2.56
CA ASN A 207 12.21 27.78 1.25
C ASN A 207 11.89 26.84 0.09
N ASP A 208 11.35 25.64 0.38
CA ASP A 208 10.85 24.66 -0.57
C ASP A 208 11.96 24.22 -1.55
N ASP A 209 13.14 23.92 -1.00
CA ASP A 209 14.33 23.50 -1.76
C ASP A 209 14.63 21.99 -1.67
N GLY A 210 13.76 21.24 -1.01
CA GLY A 210 13.81 19.80 -0.78
C GLY A 210 14.80 19.38 0.31
N GLN A 211 15.28 20.32 1.13
CA GLN A 211 16.26 20.05 2.18
C GLN A 211 16.05 20.93 3.42
N VAL A 212 15.68 20.30 4.54
CA VAL A 212 15.66 20.98 5.84
C VAL A 212 17.08 21.33 6.31
N ASN A 213 17.42 22.62 6.28
CA ASN A 213 18.72 23.17 6.65
C ASN A 213 18.62 24.59 7.24
N ILE A 214 19.76 25.28 7.44
CA ILE A 214 19.77 26.61 8.07
C ILE A 214 19.07 27.69 7.21
N ALA A 215 18.99 27.48 5.89
CA ALA A 215 18.29 28.37 4.97
C ALA A 215 16.80 28.50 5.32
N ASP A 216 16.19 27.47 5.90
CA ASP A 216 14.79 27.51 6.32
C ASP A 216 14.54 28.46 7.47
N ALA A 217 15.40 28.42 8.49
CA ALA A 217 15.33 29.35 9.60
C ALA A 217 15.56 30.80 9.10
N ILE A 218 16.46 30.99 8.13
CA ILE A 218 16.69 32.29 7.49
C ILE A 218 15.46 32.74 6.70
N CYS A 219 14.81 31.85 5.96
CA CYS A 219 13.57 32.11 5.22
C CYS A 219 12.48 32.63 6.17
N LYS A 220 12.21 31.90 7.26
CA LYS A 220 11.21 32.26 8.28
C LYS A 220 11.50 33.63 8.90
N LEU A 221 12.72 33.84 9.38
CA LEU A 221 13.10 35.12 10.02
C LEU A 221 13.10 36.29 9.01
N GLY A 222 13.44 36.02 7.75
CA GLY A 222 13.38 36.98 6.66
C GLY A 222 11.95 37.45 6.39
N PHE A 223 11.01 36.51 6.30
CA PHE A 223 9.58 36.80 6.19
C PHE A 223 9.07 37.64 7.39
N LEU A 224 9.34 37.18 8.61
CA LEU A 224 8.78 37.77 9.84
C LEU A 224 9.31 39.17 10.16
N PHE A 225 10.61 39.41 9.94
CA PHE A 225 11.28 40.61 10.46
C PHE A 225 11.93 41.50 9.40
N SER A 226 12.18 40.97 8.20
CA SER A 226 12.92 41.70 7.15
C SER A 226 12.07 42.08 5.94
N GLY A 227 10.76 41.77 5.95
CA GLY A 227 9.87 41.99 4.82
C GLY A 227 10.20 41.11 3.61
N GLY A 228 10.77 39.94 3.85
CA GLY A 228 10.97 38.91 2.83
C GLY A 228 9.63 38.36 2.30
N PRO A 229 9.65 37.58 1.21
CA PRO A 229 8.45 36.92 0.72
C PRO A 229 7.91 35.94 1.77
N PRO A 230 6.58 35.68 1.80
CA PRO A 230 6.04 34.59 2.59
C PRO A 230 6.59 33.23 2.11
N PRO A 231 6.53 32.19 2.96
CA PRO A 231 6.80 30.83 2.52
C PRO A 231 6.00 30.48 1.25
N PRO A 232 6.56 29.70 0.32
CA PRO A 232 5.82 29.15 -0.81
C PRO A 232 4.57 28.40 -0.36
N SER A 233 3.62 28.17 -1.27
CA SER A 233 2.45 27.36 -0.96
C SER A 233 2.87 25.97 -0.46
N PRO A 234 2.15 25.38 0.52
CA PRO A 234 0.90 25.85 1.15
C PRO A 234 1.14 26.83 2.32
N HIS A 235 0.79 28.12 2.17
CA HIS A 235 0.86 29.13 3.24
C HIS A 235 -0.10 30.29 2.90
N PRO A 236 -0.83 30.88 3.87
CA PRO A 236 -0.91 30.54 5.29
C PRO A 236 -1.94 29.44 5.61
N GLU A 237 -2.71 29.02 4.61
CA GLU A 237 -3.74 28.01 4.75
C GLU A 237 -3.18 26.61 4.51
N CYS A 238 -3.84 25.61 5.10
CA CYS A 238 -3.57 24.21 4.86
C CYS A 238 -3.66 23.85 3.38
N GLY A 239 -2.69 23.09 2.89
CA GLY A 239 -2.71 22.57 1.54
C GLY A 239 -1.71 21.44 1.34
N PRO A 240 -1.78 20.75 0.19
CA PRO A 240 -0.77 19.77 -0.20
C PRO A 240 0.55 20.45 -0.56
N ASP A 241 1.62 19.65 -0.65
CA ASP A 241 2.88 20.09 -1.23
C ASP A 241 2.76 20.18 -2.78
N PRO A 242 2.81 21.37 -3.39
CA PRO A 242 2.73 21.49 -4.85
C PRO A 242 4.02 21.05 -5.57
N THR A 243 5.09 20.77 -4.83
CA THR A 243 6.45 20.53 -5.33
C THR A 243 7.03 19.22 -4.76
N PRO A 244 6.43 18.05 -5.11
CA PRO A 244 6.78 16.79 -4.47
C PRO A 244 8.29 16.49 -4.50
N ASP A 245 8.84 16.17 -3.33
CA ASP A 245 10.22 15.73 -3.18
C ASP A 245 10.37 14.50 -2.25
N ASN A 246 11.48 14.35 -1.54
CA ASN A 246 11.70 13.21 -0.63
C ASN A 246 11.41 13.53 0.85
N LEU A 247 11.00 14.76 1.15
CA LEU A 247 10.46 15.16 2.42
C LEU A 247 9.00 14.73 2.49
N ASP A 248 8.56 14.42 3.71
CA ASP A 248 7.20 13.97 3.97
C ASP A 248 6.61 14.64 5.21
N CYS A 249 5.29 14.58 5.27
CA CYS A 249 4.52 14.91 6.45
C CYS A 249 3.65 13.72 6.82
N LEU A 250 3.99 13.03 7.91
CA LEU A 250 3.20 11.88 8.39
C LEU A 250 1.93 12.33 9.13
N SER A 251 1.95 13.49 9.78
CA SER A 251 0.79 14.06 10.46
C SER A 251 0.94 15.56 10.71
N PHE A 252 -0.16 16.29 10.50
CA PHE A 252 -0.22 17.73 10.75
C PHE A 252 -1.57 18.09 11.39
N PRO A 253 -1.70 17.96 12.72
CA PRO A 253 -2.98 18.17 13.41
C PRO A 253 -3.69 19.50 13.14
N PRO A 254 -3.00 20.63 12.89
CA PRO A 254 -3.70 21.88 12.53
C PRO A 254 -4.52 21.82 11.23
N CYS A 255 -4.26 20.83 10.36
CA CYS A 255 -4.88 20.70 9.04
C CYS A 255 -5.74 19.43 8.88
N GLN A 256 -6.15 18.83 10.01
CA GLN A 256 -6.98 17.63 10.09
C GLN A 256 -8.39 17.95 10.61
#